data_AF-Q2USM6-F1
#
_entry.id   AF-Q2USM6-F1
#
_cell.length_a   1.000
_cell.length_b   1.000
_cell.length_c   1.000
_cell.angle_alpha   90.00
_cell.angle_beta   90.00
_cell.angle_gamma   90.00
#
_symmetry.space_group_name_H-M   'P 1'
#
loop_
_entity.id
_entity.type
_entity.pdbx_description
1 polymer ?
#
loop_
_entity_poly.entity_id
_entity_poly.type
_entity_poly.pdbx_seq_one_letter_code
_entity_poly.pdbx_strand_id
1 'polypeptide(L)'
;MALDEYTNLMQQAEALMDKWSTALHRFEESRGSRLTYRDSIGLKILRIYQCWRLVMLDRTKSEATDLKSWDKYNSTFQLIVSLAEAVINTADSDAPLSSTSSVPSGTFNEDRRPSFSLDMGIICPLYDVATLCRDPSIRRQAVKVLRSASRQEGLLNSHLCAIVAERVIELEETAALQGGIDDQKCLASVATHPLGPEPSSQAEASSQHITRSSEVPHAARFIYAYPNFDPLYKQAFLTLAVDQAGERHTKIPLPAVTAMLDME
;
A
#
# COMPACT_ATOMS: atom_id res chain seq x y z
N MET A 1 -1.42 -25.27 -15.03
CA MET A 1 -2.78 -24.85 -15.39
C MET A 1 -2.81 -24.71 -16.90
N ALA A 2 -3.74 -25.37 -17.60
CA ALA A 2 -3.84 -25.23 -19.05
C ALA A 2 -4.28 -23.79 -19.38
N LEU A 3 -3.79 -23.19 -20.48
CA LEU A 3 -4.12 -21.81 -20.85
C LEU A 3 -5.64 -21.59 -20.94
N ASP A 4 -6.37 -22.58 -21.48
CA ASP A 4 -7.83 -22.55 -21.61
C ASP A 4 -8.55 -22.54 -20.24
N GLU A 5 -8.00 -23.24 -19.25
CA GLU A 5 -8.54 -23.28 -17.89
C GLU A 5 -8.35 -21.93 -17.19
N TYR A 6 -7.20 -21.30 -17.40
CA TYR A 6 -6.90 -19.95 -16.91
C TYR A 6 -7.83 -18.90 -17.54
N THR A 7 -8.02 -18.94 -18.85
CA THR A 7 -8.93 -18.02 -19.57
C THR A 7 -10.39 -18.21 -19.15
N ASN A 8 -10.80 -19.43 -18.82
CA ASN A 8 -12.14 -19.70 -18.28
C ASN A 8 -12.31 -19.10 -16.88
N LEU A 9 -11.33 -19.28 -15.98
CA LEU A 9 -11.35 -18.75 -14.61
C LEU A 9 -11.41 -17.21 -14.60
N MET A 10 -10.45 -16.57 -15.26
CA MET A 10 -10.70 -15.51 -16.25
C MET A 10 -12.06 -14.81 -16.25
N GLN A 11 -12.82 -15.23 -17.26
CA GLN A 11 -14.15 -14.78 -17.61
C GLN A 11 -15.16 -14.99 -16.48
N GLN A 12 -15.05 -16.07 -15.71
CA GLN A 12 -15.92 -16.29 -14.56
C GLN A 12 -15.73 -15.22 -13.48
N ALA A 13 -14.48 -14.89 -13.14
CA ALA A 13 -14.18 -13.87 -12.14
C ALA A 13 -14.74 -12.49 -12.54
N GLU A 14 -14.66 -12.15 -13.82
CA GLU A 14 -15.24 -10.92 -14.37
C GLU A 14 -16.75 -10.89 -14.26
N ALA A 15 -17.42 -11.93 -14.72
CA ALA A 15 -18.88 -12.01 -14.67
C ALA A 15 -19.41 -11.92 -13.23
N LEU A 16 -18.68 -12.53 -12.29
CA LEU A 16 -18.98 -12.43 -10.86
C LEU A 16 -18.75 -11.00 -10.34
N MET A 17 -17.63 -10.37 -10.72
CA MET A 17 -17.33 -8.99 -10.31
C MET A 17 -18.32 -7.98 -10.88
N ASP A 18 -18.78 -8.14 -12.12
CA ASP A 18 -19.80 -7.27 -12.74
C ASP A 18 -21.14 -7.42 -12.04
N LYS A 19 -21.55 -8.66 -11.76
CA LYS A 19 -22.79 -8.95 -11.03
C LYS A 19 -22.74 -8.38 -9.62
N TRP A 20 -21.63 -8.57 -8.91
CA TRP A 20 -21.45 -8.03 -7.56
C TRP A 20 -21.39 -6.50 -7.56
N SER A 21 -20.69 -5.90 -8.53
CA SER A 21 -20.62 -4.44 -8.72
C SER A 21 -21.99 -3.82 -8.94
N THR A 22 -22.81 -4.46 -9.78
CA THR A 22 -24.18 -4.04 -10.05
C THR A 22 -25.04 -4.14 -8.78
N ALA A 23 -24.90 -5.22 -8.02
CA ALA A 23 -25.61 -5.40 -6.76
C ALA A 23 -25.23 -4.35 -5.71
N LEU A 24 -23.93 -4.04 -5.57
CA LEU A 24 -23.44 -3.00 -4.67
C LEU A 24 -23.97 -1.62 -5.06
N HIS A 25 -24.00 -1.30 -6.36
CA HIS A 25 -24.56 -0.04 -6.84
C HIS A 25 -26.04 0.10 -6.52
N ARG A 26 -26.86 -0.92 -6.80
CA ARG A 26 -28.29 -0.92 -6.43
C ARG A 26 -28.51 -0.81 -4.93
N PHE A 27 -27.66 -1.46 -4.13
CA PHE A 27 -27.70 -1.33 -2.68
C PHE A 27 -27.44 0.11 -2.23
N GLU A 28 -26.39 0.74 -2.76
CA GLU A 28 -26.05 2.12 -2.44
C GLU A 28 -27.14 3.11 -2.87
N GLU A 29 -27.71 2.96 -4.07
CA GLU A 29 -28.81 3.80 -4.55
C GLU A 29 -30.05 3.69 -3.66
N SER A 30 -30.40 2.46 -3.23
CA SER A 30 -31.63 2.22 -2.47
C SER A 30 -31.50 2.49 -0.96
N ARG A 31 -30.30 2.33 -0.39
CA ARG A 31 -30.06 2.37 1.06
C ARG A 31 -29.06 3.43 1.51
N GLY A 32 -28.32 4.06 0.59
CA GLY A 32 -27.19 4.95 0.90
C GLY A 32 -27.53 6.06 1.89
N SER A 33 -28.66 6.75 1.71
CA SER A 33 -29.12 7.82 2.60
C SER A 33 -29.60 7.34 3.97
N ARG A 34 -29.82 6.04 4.14
CA ARG A 34 -30.33 5.41 5.37
C ARG A 34 -29.27 4.59 6.09
N LEU A 35 -28.03 4.57 5.60
CA LEU A 35 -26.95 3.82 6.20
C LEU A 35 -26.57 4.45 7.54
N THR A 36 -26.34 3.60 8.53
CA THR A 36 -25.68 4.06 9.74
C THR A 36 -24.26 4.49 9.41
N TYR A 37 -23.64 5.24 10.31
CA TYR A 37 -22.23 5.59 10.20
C TYR A 37 -21.34 4.34 10.01
N ARG A 38 -21.59 3.25 10.76
CA ARG A 38 -20.85 1.99 10.63
C ARG A 38 -21.08 1.32 9.27
N ASP A 39 -22.32 1.32 8.77
CA ASP A 39 -22.62 0.80 7.44
C ASP A 39 -21.96 1.64 6.35
N SER A 40 -21.85 2.95 6.55
CA SER A 40 -21.16 3.87 5.63
C SER A 40 -19.65 3.58 5.57
N ILE A 41 -19.04 3.16 6.68
CA ILE A 41 -17.64 2.65 6.68
C ILE A 41 -17.56 1.36 5.87
N GLY A 42 -18.45 0.40 6.15
CA GLY A 42 -18.50 -0.88 5.43
C GLY A 42 -18.65 -0.68 3.93
N LEU A 43 -19.57 0.21 3.50
CA LEU A 43 -19.76 0.54 2.09
C LEU A 43 -18.49 1.11 1.44
N LYS A 44 -17.74 2.00 2.12
CA LYS A 44 -16.47 2.52 1.60
C LYS A 44 -15.42 1.44 1.44
N ILE A 45 -15.31 0.52 2.41
CA ILE A 45 -14.43 -0.65 2.31
C ILE A 45 -14.82 -1.50 1.10
N LEU A 46 -16.11 -1.81 0.91
CA LEU A 46 -16.58 -2.55 -0.27
C LEU A 46 -16.22 -1.82 -1.58
N ARG A 47 -16.38 -0.48 -1.65
CA ARG A 47 -15.98 0.31 -2.83
C ARG A 47 -14.47 0.30 -3.08
N ILE A 48 -13.65 0.32 -2.03
CA ILE A 48 -12.20 0.14 -2.13
C ILE A 48 -11.88 -1.22 -2.77
N TYR A 49 -12.48 -2.30 -2.25
CA TYR A 49 -12.26 -3.65 -2.77
C TYR A 49 -12.75 -3.81 -4.22
N GLN A 50 -13.88 -3.18 -4.57
CA GLN A 50 -14.36 -3.15 -5.94
C GLN A 50 -13.31 -2.56 -6.88
N CYS A 51 -12.85 -1.35 -6.57
CA CYS A 51 -11.87 -0.62 -7.37
C CYS A 51 -10.59 -1.44 -7.50
N TRP A 52 -10.07 -1.93 -6.38
CA TRP A 52 -8.83 -2.69 -6.33
C TRP A 52 -8.93 -4.00 -7.13
N ARG A 53 -10.02 -4.78 -6.97
CA ARG A 53 -10.21 -6.05 -7.71
C ARG A 53 -10.37 -5.82 -9.21
N LEU A 54 -11.07 -4.77 -9.63
CA LEU A 54 -11.22 -4.45 -11.06
C LEU A 54 -9.87 -4.07 -11.69
N VAL A 55 -9.04 -3.29 -10.99
CA VAL A 55 -7.67 -2.99 -11.46
C VAL A 55 -6.85 -4.27 -11.62
N MET A 56 -6.90 -5.17 -10.62
CA MET A 56 -6.15 -6.43 -10.67
C MET A 56 -6.62 -7.36 -11.79
N LEU A 57 -7.93 -7.48 -12.02
CA LEU A 57 -8.48 -8.28 -13.11
C LEU A 57 -8.16 -7.71 -14.49
N ASP A 58 -8.21 -6.38 -14.67
CA ASP A 58 -7.82 -5.75 -15.94
C ASP A 58 -6.32 -5.94 -16.22
N ARG A 59 -5.50 -5.89 -15.16
CA ARG A 59 -4.06 -6.12 -15.24
C ARG A 59 -3.71 -7.53 -15.68
N THR A 60 -4.37 -8.56 -15.13
CA THR A 60 -4.06 -9.95 -15.48
C THR A 60 -4.47 -10.33 -16.90
N LYS A 61 -5.41 -9.61 -17.51
CA LYS A 61 -5.81 -9.79 -18.92
C LYS A 61 -4.84 -9.20 -19.93
N SER A 62 -4.18 -8.11 -19.55
CA SER A 62 -3.37 -7.31 -20.48
C SER A 62 -2.18 -8.14 -20.97
N GLU A 63 -2.10 -8.38 -22.28
CA GLU A 63 -0.97 -9.08 -22.91
C GLU A 63 0.36 -8.36 -22.58
N ALA A 64 1.47 -9.11 -22.62
CA ALA A 64 2.77 -8.69 -22.10
C ALA A 64 3.30 -7.32 -22.59
N THR A 65 2.75 -6.79 -23.69
CA THR A 65 3.08 -5.48 -24.26
C THR A 65 2.42 -4.28 -23.55
N ASP A 66 1.23 -4.44 -22.97
CA ASP A 66 0.46 -3.37 -22.29
C ASP A 66 0.59 -3.42 -20.74
N LEU A 67 1.36 -4.39 -20.22
CA LEU A 67 1.80 -4.47 -18.81
C LEU A 67 2.60 -3.24 -18.33
N LYS A 68 3.08 -2.38 -19.23
CA LYS A 68 4.11 -1.37 -18.93
C LYS A 68 3.62 -0.15 -18.13
N SER A 69 2.31 0.11 -18.05
CA SER A 69 1.81 1.34 -17.41
C SER A 69 0.72 1.10 -16.37
N TRP A 70 1.01 1.48 -15.11
CA TRP A 70 0.01 1.58 -14.04
C TRP A 70 -0.80 2.89 -14.12
N ASP A 71 -0.38 3.84 -14.96
CA ASP A 71 -0.87 5.22 -14.92
C ASP A 71 -2.34 5.33 -15.34
N LYS A 72 -2.84 4.39 -16.16
CA LYS A 72 -4.26 4.37 -16.55
C LYS A 72 -5.20 4.20 -15.36
N TYR A 73 -4.71 3.70 -14.22
CA TYR A 73 -5.48 3.51 -13.00
C TYR A 73 -5.29 4.61 -11.97
N ASN A 74 -4.55 5.70 -12.28
CA ASN A 74 -4.26 6.75 -11.30
C ASN A 74 -5.53 7.36 -10.66
N SER A 75 -6.60 7.56 -11.44
CA SER A 75 -7.89 8.03 -10.89
C SER A 75 -8.51 7.03 -9.92
N THR A 76 -8.45 5.74 -10.25
CA THR A 76 -8.92 4.64 -9.39
C THR A 76 -8.08 4.52 -8.12
N PHE A 77 -6.76 4.64 -8.22
CA PHE A 77 -5.85 4.65 -7.07
C PHE A 77 -6.11 5.85 -6.15
N GLN A 78 -6.29 7.04 -6.72
CA GLN A 78 -6.64 8.23 -5.95
C GLN A 78 -7.97 8.04 -5.21
N LEU A 79 -8.97 7.44 -5.86
CA LEU A 79 -10.26 7.12 -5.23
C LEU A 79 -10.09 6.13 -4.06
N ILE A 80 -9.29 5.07 -4.22
CA ILE A 80 -9.01 4.10 -3.14
C ILE A 80 -8.41 4.82 -1.93
N VAL A 81 -7.42 5.68 -2.15
CA VAL A 81 -6.74 6.44 -1.09
C VAL A 81 -7.71 7.37 -0.38
N SER A 82 -8.52 8.12 -1.13
CA SER A 82 -9.52 9.05 -0.57
C SER A 82 -10.61 8.33 0.23
N LEU A 83 -11.08 7.16 -0.24
CA LEU A 83 -12.04 6.35 0.50
C LEU A 83 -11.44 5.79 1.80
N ALA A 84 -10.18 5.35 1.76
CA ALA A 84 -9.50 4.81 2.92
C ALA A 84 -9.21 5.89 3.97
N GLU A 85 -8.80 7.09 3.54
CA GLU A 85 -8.66 8.26 4.41
C GLU A 85 -9.99 8.62 5.08
N ALA A 86 -11.10 8.58 4.33
CA ALA A 86 -12.43 8.77 4.90
C ALA A 86 -12.77 7.69 5.93
N VAL A 87 -12.45 6.41 5.68
CA VAL A 87 -12.67 5.31 6.65
C VAL A 87 -11.94 5.60 7.97
N ILE A 88 -10.68 6.03 7.92
CA ILE A 88 -9.90 6.35 9.12
C ILE A 88 -10.51 7.55 9.87
N ASN A 89 -10.77 8.65 9.17
CA ASN A 89 -11.28 9.87 9.81
C ASN A 89 -12.68 9.69 10.40
N THR A 90 -13.49 8.80 9.80
CA THR A 90 -14.81 8.46 10.35
C THR A 90 -14.66 7.63 11.63
N ALA A 91 -13.74 6.66 11.67
CA ALA A 91 -13.52 5.75 12.82
C ALA A 91 -13.25 6.49 14.15
N ASP A 92 -12.62 7.67 14.10
CA ASP A 92 -12.22 8.44 15.28
C ASP A 92 -13.37 9.12 16.03
N SER A 93 -14.54 9.24 15.40
CA SER A 93 -15.67 10.03 15.95
C SER A 93 -16.38 9.34 17.13
N ASP A 94 -16.13 8.04 17.35
CA ASP A 94 -16.78 7.20 18.38
C ASP A 94 -15.85 6.85 19.56
N ALA A 95 -14.63 7.40 19.63
CA ALA A 95 -13.80 7.22 20.82
C ALA A 95 -14.45 7.97 22.00
N PRO A 96 -14.73 7.31 23.15
CA PRO A 96 -15.22 8.00 24.33
C PRO A 96 -14.25 9.14 24.66
N LEU A 97 -14.77 10.36 24.81
CA LEU A 97 -14.04 11.54 25.26
C LEU A 97 -13.41 11.26 26.63
N SER A 98 -12.24 10.63 26.65
CA SER A 98 -11.34 10.68 27.80
C SER A 98 -10.66 12.04 27.74
N SER A 99 -11.36 13.02 28.29
CA SER A 99 -10.80 14.28 28.72
C SER A 99 -9.58 14.02 29.61
N THR A 100 -8.39 14.36 29.11
CA THR A 100 -7.34 15.17 29.77
C THR A 100 -6.04 14.99 29.00
N SER A 101 -5.70 15.94 28.12
CA SER A 101 -4.41 16.64 28.06
C SER A 101 -4.23 17.31 26.69
N SER A 102 -4.44 18.62 26.68
CA SER A 102 -4.11 19.51 25.59
C SER A 102 -2.60 19.84 25.65
N VAL A 103 -1.81 19.23 24.77
CA VAL A 103 -0.53 19.78 24.34
C VAL A 103 -0.42 19.59 22.83
N PRO A 104 -0.29 20.65 22.02
CA PRO A 104 -0.09 20.51 20.58
C PRO A 104 1.39 20.21 20.32
N SER A 105 1.78 18.93 20.44
CA SER A 105 3.06 18.47 19.90
C SER A 105 2.85 18.08 18.44
N GLY A 106 3.42 18.87 17.53
CA GLY A 106 3.40 18.59 16.10
C GLY A 106 4.29 17.41 15.76
N THR A 107 3.76 16.19 15.89
CA THR A 107 4.34 14.95 15.37
C THR A 107 3.21 13.93 15.24
N PHE A 108 3.12 13.29 14.07
CA PHE A 108 2.21 12.20 13.66
C PHE A 108 1.28 11.62 14.73
N ASN A 109 -0.05 11.71 14.51
CA ASN A 109 -1.17 11.19 15.34
C ASN A 109 -0.86 9.96 16.23
N GLU A 110 -0.19 10.15 17.36
CA GLU A 110 -0.05 9.15 18.43
C GLU A 110 -1.35 8.98 19.24
N ASP A 111 -2.35 9.83 19.00
CA ASP A 111 -3.62 9.87 19.75
C ASP A 111 -4.66 8.82 19.28
N ARG A 112 -4.38 8.03 18.24
CA ARG A 112 -5.32 7.02 17.72
C ARG A 112 -5.15 5.67 18.41
N ARG A 113 -6.23 5.20 19.04
CA ARG A 113 -6.29 3.87 19.66
C ARG A 113 -6.05 2.78 18.60
N PRO A 114 -5.07 1.87 18.82
CA PRO A 114 -4.86 0.74 17.94
C PRO A 114 -6.12 -0.10 17.78
N SER A 115 -6.38 -0.60 16.58
CA SER A 115 -7.51 -1.48 16.29
C SER A 115 -7.06 -2.79 15.63
N PHE A 116 -7.73 -3.88 16.00
CA PHE A 116 -7.49 -5.22 15.46
C PHE A 116 -8.76 -5.76 14.78
N SER A 117 -8.60 -6.35 13.59
CA SER A 117 -9.65 -7.08 12.90
C SER A 117 -9.08 -8.28 12.15
N LEU A 118 -9.86 -9.35 12.02
CA LEU A 118 -9.56 -10.47 11.12
C LEU A 118 -10.14 -10.27 9.72
N ASP A 119 -10.96 -9.23 9.54
CA ASP A 119 -11.62 -8.94 8.28
C ASP A 119 -10.73 -8.18 7.31
N MET A 120 -11.12 -8.24 6.04
CA MET A 120 -10.50 -7.49 4.94
C MET A 120 -10.80 -5.99 5.10
N GLY A 121 -9.79 -5.20 5.44
CA GLY A 121 -9.90 -3.75 5.59
C GLY A 121 -9.12 -2.97 4.54
N ILE A 122 -8.48 -1.89 4.94
CA ILE A 122 -7.86 -0.92 4.03
C ILE A 122 -6.37 -1.15 3.80
N ILE A 123 -5.70 -2.00 4.59
CA ILE A 123 -4.23 -2.11 4.57
C ILE A 123 -3.74 -2.68 3.23
N CYS A 124 -4.27 -3.83 2.79
CA CYS A 124 -3.89 -4.44 1.51
C CYS A 124 -4.06 -3.49 0.30
N PRO A 125 -5.26 -2.92 0.06
CA PRO A 125 -5.47 -2.01 -1.07
C PRO A 125 -4.54 -0.79 -1.05
N LEU A 126 -4.30 -0.20 0.12
CA LEU A 126 -3.40 0.96 0.26
C LEU A 126 -1.95 0.58 0.03
N TYR A 127 -1.51 -0.58 0.52
CA TYR A 127 -0.16 -1.07 0.30
C TYR A 127 0.09 -1.28 -1.19
N ASP A 128 -0.84 -1.93 -1.90
CA ASP A 128 -0.78 -2.10 -3.34
C ASP A 128 -0.77 -0.77 -4.09
N VAL A 129 -1.59 0.21 -3.68
CA VAL A 129 -1.53 1.55 -4.28
C VAL A 129 -0.14 2.17 -4.08
N ALA A 130 0.42 2.07 -2.88
CA ALA A 130 1.72 2.65 -2.55
C ALA A 130 2.88 1.97 -3.31
N THR A 131 2.81 0.67 -3.58
CA THR A 131 3.88 -0.08 -4.25
C THR A 131 3.69 -0.20 -5.76
N LEU A 132 2.45 -0.21 -6.26
CA LEU A 132 2.12 -0.44 -7.68
C LEU A 132 1.81 0.83 -8.46
N CYS A 133 1.27 1.89 -7.84
CA CYS A 133 1.10 3.18 -8.54
C CYS A 133 2.48 3.76 -8.94
N ARG A 134 2.57 4.56 -10.02
CA ARG A 134 3.80 5.33 -10.35
C ARG A 134 3.72 6.79 -9.96
N ASP A 135 2.52 7.33 -9.77
CA ASP A 135 2.35 8.73 -9.40
C ASP A 135 2.96 9.00 -8.02
N PRO A 136 4.01 9.84 -7.95
CA PRO A 136 4.72 10.07 -6.70
C PRO A 136 3.84 10.70 -5.61
N SER A 137 2.79 11.43 -6.00
CA SER A 137 1.88 12.08 -5.05
C SER A 137 0.89 11.07 -4.47
N ILE A 138 0.27 10.25 -5.33
CA ILE A 138 -0.69 9.21 -4.91
C ILE A 138 -0.03 8.20 -3.98
N ARG A 139 1.18 7.73 -4.31
CA ARG A 139 1.90 6.74 -3.51
C ARG A 139 2.25 7.26 -2.12
N ARG A 140 2.80 8.48 -2.04
CA ARG A 140 3.14 9.11 -0.76
C ARG A 140 1.89 9.40 0.08
N GLN A 141 0.76 9.74 -0.56
CA GLN A 141 -0.51 9.87 0.15
C GLN A 141 -0.99 8.51 0.69
N ALA A 142 -0.90 7.42 -0.09
CA ALA A 142 -1.26 6.08 0.38
C ALA A 142 -0.43 5.65 1.61
N VAL A 143 0.88 5.93 1.58
CA VAL A 143 1.78 5.75 2.74
C VAL A 143 1.33 6.57 3.94
N LYS A 144 1.02 7.86 3.75
CA LYS A 144 0.55 8.73 4.84
C LYS A 144 -0.72 8.19 5.49
N VAL A 145 -1.65 7.69 4.68
CA VAL A 145 -2.89 7.06 5.16
C VAL A 145 -2.56 5.81 5.98
N LEU A 146 -1.68 4.92 5.50
CA LEU A 146 -1.22 3.72 6.24
C LEU A 146 -0.56 4.07 7.58
N ARG A 147 0.34 5.08 7.61
CA ARG A 147 0.98 5.58 8.84
C ARG A 147 -0.05 6.04 9.86
N SER A 148 -1.10 6.71 9.39
CA SER A 148 -2.11 7.33 10.26
C SER A 148 -3.20 6.38 10.76
N ALA A 149 -3.26 5.14 10.24
CA ALA A 149 -4.40 4.26 10.48
C ALA A 149 -4.41 3.62 11.87
N SER A 150 -3.24 3.33 12.47
CA SER A 150 -3.11 2.55 13.72
C SER A 150 -3.96 1.27 13.70
N ARG A 151 -3.75 0.42 12.68
CA ARG A 151 -4.58 -0.78 12.42
C ARG A 151 -3.77 -2.06 12.25
N GLN A 152 -4.36 -3.17 12.71
CA GLN A 152 -3.93 -4.54 12.47
C GLN A 152 -5.08 -5.32 11.79
N GLU A 153 -4.84 -5.84 10.58
CA GLU A 153 -5.78 -6.67 9.79
C GLU A 153 -5.18 -8.07 9.63
N GLY A 154 -5.53 -8.98 10.54
CA GLY A 154 -4.91 -10.29 10.67
C GLY A 154 -3.41 -10.16 10.93
N LEU A 155 -2.59 -10.57 9.95
CA LEU A 155 -1.13 -10.46 10.01
C LEU A 155 -0.59 -9.12 9.50
N LEU A 156 -1.44 -8.27 8.93
CA LEU A 156 -1.03 -7.03 8.30
C LEU A 156 -1.11 -5.88 9.30
N ASN A 157 0.02 -5.24 9.54
CA ASN A 157 0.11 -4.03 10.36
C ASN A 157 0.23 -2.80 9.46
N SER A 158 -0.57 -1.76 9.71
CA SER A 158 -0.61 -0.57 8.85
C SER A 158 0.72 0.19 8.87
N HIS A 159 1.36 0.31 10.04
CA HIS A 159 2.64 1.00 10.20
C HIS A 159 3.78 0.21 9.56
N LEU A 160 3.82 -1.12 9.73
CA LEU A 160 4.80 -1.96 9.04
C LEU A 160 4.65 -1.85 7.53
N CYS A 161 3.42 -1.94 7.01
CA CYS A 161 3.16 -1.80 5.57
C CYS A 161 3.60 -0.43 5.06
N ALA A 162 3.43 0.63 5.84
CA ALA A 162 3.93 1.97 5.49
C ALA A 162 5.46 2.03 5.41
N ILE A 163 6.17 1.52 6.42
CA ILE A 163 7.66 1.44 6.42
C ILE A 163 8.15 0.73 5.15
N VAL A 164 7.52 -0.40 4.84
CA VAL A 164 7.90 -1.22 3.70
C VAL A 164 7.62 -0.48 2.39
N ALA A 165 6.44 0.13 2.26
CA ALA A 165 6.07 0.87 1.06
C ALA A 165 6.96 2.10 0.84
N GLU A 166 7.32 2.84 1.89
CA GLU A 166 8.31 3.92 1.84
C GLU A 166 9.64 3.41 1.30
N ARG A 167 10.10 2.28 1.83
CA ARG A 167 11.36 1.67 1.39
C ARG A 167 11.33 1.29 -0.08
N VAL A 168 10.21 0.74 -0.56
CA VAL A 168 10.02 0.44 -1.99
C VAL A 168 10.10 1.72 -2.81
N ILE A 169 9.39 2.78 -2.42
CA ILE A 169 9.39 4.07 -3.13
C ILE A 169 10.82 4.63 -3.19
N GLU A 170 11.55 4.69 -2.07
CA GLU A 170 12.93 5.17 -2.03
C GLU A 170 13.85 4.42 -3.00
N LEU A 171 13.73 3.09 -3.04
CA LEU A 171 14.56 2.25 -3.92
C LEU A 171 14.24 2.50 -5.40
N GLU A 172 12.95 2.57 -5.76
CA GLU A 172 12.55 2.84 -7.14
C GLU A 172 12.95 4.25 -7.59
N GLU A 173 12.77 5.26 -6.73
CA GLU A 173 13.13 6.66 -7.03
C GLU A 173 14.66 6.84 -7.12
N THR A 174 15.43 6.17 -6.26
CA THR A 174 16.90 6.19 -6.33
C THR A 174 17.41 5.53 -7.61
N ALA A 175 16.87 4.36 -7.97
CA ALA A 175 17.22 3.67 -9.21
C ALA A 175 16.87 4.50 -10.45
N ALA A 176 15.73 5.21 -10.42
CA ALA A 176 15.33 6.11 -11.49
C ALA A 176 16.33 7.26 -11.69
N LEU A 177 16.78 7.91 -10.61
CA LEU A 177 17.78 8.99 -10.67
C LEU A 177 19.17 8.49 -11.13
N GLN A 178 19.48 7.22 -10.89
CA GLN A 178 20.76 6.59 -11.26
C GLN A 178 20.74 5.96 -12.66
N GLY A 179 19.61 5.99 -13.38
CA GLY A 179 19.49 5.47 -14.75
C GLY A 179 19.18 3.97 -14.85
N GLY A 180 18.74 3.33 -13.77
CA GLY A 180 18.37 1.91 -13.72
C GLY A 180 18.66 1.27 -12.36
N ILE A 181 18.17 0.03 -12.15
CA ILE A 181 18.57 -0.78 -10.99
C ILE A 181 19.95 -1.39 -11.30
N ASP A 182 21.02 -0.76 -10.81
CA ASP A 182 22.33 -1.42 -10.72
C ASP A 182 22.29 -2.38 -9.52
N ASP A 183 21.94 -3.64 -9.81
CA ASP A 183 21.74 -4.74 -8.84
C ASP A 183 22.81 -4.74 -7.73
N GLN A 184 24.10 -4.57 -8.07
CA GLN A 184 25.18 -4.69 -7.09
C GLN A 184 25.34 -3.47 -6.17
N LYS A 185 24.95 -2.27 -6.62
CA LYS A 185 25.25 -0.99 -5.95
C LYS A 185 24.08 -0.51 -5.09
N CYS A 186 22.84 -0.75 -5.54
CA CYS A 186 21.65 -0.57 -4.71
C CYS A 186 21.70 -1.47 -3.47
N LEU A 187 22.06 -2.76 -3.64
CA LEU A 187 22.13 -3.74 -2.55
C LEU A 187 23.21 -3.42 -1.50
N ALA A 188 24.36 -2.85 -1.90
CA ALA A 188 25.43 -2.48 -0.98
C ALA A 188 25.08 -1.24 -0.14
N SER A 189 24.35 -0.27 -0.72
CA SER A 189 23.85 0.90 0.02
C SER A 189 22.69 0.57 0.96
N VAL A 190 21.98 -0.53 0.71
CA VAL A 190 20.83 -1.01 1.49
C VAL A 190 21.25 -1.69 2.79
N ALA A 191 22.41 -2.36 2.82
CA ALA A 191 22.92 -3.06 4.01
C ALA A 191 23.55 -2.12 5.05
N THR A 192 23.95 -0.91 4.65
CA THR A 192 24.70 0.03 5.50
C THR A 192 23.86 1.11 6.17
N HIS A 193 22.64 1.40 5.67
CA HIS A 193 21.73 2.41 6.26
C HIS A 193 20.32 1.83 6.51
N PRO A 194 20.10 1.17 7.66
CA PRO A 194 18.81 0.57 8.04
C PRO A 194 17.80 1.57 8.63
N LEU A 195 18.29 2.67 9.19
CA LEU A 195 17.47 3.82 9.54
C LEU A 195 17.50 4.78 8.35
N GLY A 196 16.37 5.41 8.05
CA GLY A 196 16.35 6.62 7.23
C GLY A 196 17.36 7.67 7.73
N PRO A 197 17.57 8.77 6.99
CA PRO A 197 18.66 9.68 7.30
C PRO A 197 18.59 10.20 8.74
N GLU A 198 19.64 9.96 9.52
CA GLU A 198 19.91 10.66 10.77
C GLU A 198 19.93 12.18 10.49
N PRO A 199 19.38 13.05 11.37
CA PRO A 199 19.26 14.49 11.14
C PRO A 199 20.59 15.26 11.00
N SER A 200 21.73 14.58 11.02
CA SER A 200 23.05 15.17 11.19
C SER A 200 24.08 14.62 10.18
N SER A 201 23.70 14.56 8.90
CA SER A 201 24.71 14.64 7.83
C SER A 201 24.09 15.20 6.55
N GLN A 202 23.99 16.52 6.51
CA GLN A 202 23.91 17.27 5.25
C GLN A 202 25.24 17.08 4.51
N ALA A 203 25.38 15.97 3.80
CA ALA A 203 26.30 15.86 2.69
C ALA A 203 25.48 16.03 1.41
N GLU A 204 25.79 17.09 0.67
CA GLU A 204 25.23 17.56 -0.58
C GLU A 204 24.79 16.42 -1.53
N ALA A 205 23.55 15.96 -1.41
CA ALA A 205 22.89 15.09 -2.37
C ALA A 205 21.95 15.96 -3.22
N SER A 206 22.25 16.02 -4.53
CA SER A 206 21.47 16.69 -5.58
C SER A 206 19.96 16.74 -5.28
N SER A 207 19.39 17.96 -5.22
CA SER A 207 17.97 18.25 -4.95
C SER A 207 17.04 17.83 -6.09
N GLN A 208 17.24 16.65 -6.67
CA GLN A 208 16.37 16.08 -7.70
C GLN A 208 15.27 15.29 -7.01
N HIS A 209 14.11 15.93 -6.84
CA HIS A 209 12.92 15.29 -6.29
C HIS A 209 12.04 14.78 -7.43
N ILE A 210 11.64 13.50 -7.38
CA ILE A 210 10.74 12.90 -8.39
C ILE A 210 9.32 13.46 -8.23
N THR A 211 8.81 14.11 -9.27
CA THR A 211 7.50 14.78 -9.26
C THR A 211 6.47 14.19 -10.22
N ARG A 212 6.91 13.43 -11.23
CA ARG A 212 6.04 12.84 -12.26
C ARG A 212 6.22 11.33 -12.36
N SER A 213 5.15 10.61 -12.68
CA SER A 213 5.19 9.15 -12.92
C SER A 213 6.19 8.74 -13.99
N SER A 214 6.39 9.57 -15.01
CA SER A 214 7.31 9.31 -16.12
C SER A 214 8.78 9.31 -15.71
N GLU A 215 9.11 9.92 -14.58
CA GLU A 215 10.48 9.99 -14.06
C GLU A 215 10.92 8.66 -13.42
N VAL A 216 9.99 7.76 -13.07
CA VAL A 216 10.31 6.39 -12.60
C VAL A 216 10.08 5.40 -13.75
N PRO A 217 11.13 5.03 -14.50
CA PRO A 217 10.99 4.14 -15.64
C PRO A 217 10.58 2.73 -15.17
N HIS A 218 9.93 1.96 -16.05
CA HIS A 218 9.48 0.60 -15.71
C HIS A 218 10.63 -0.31 -15.21
N ALA A 219 11.84 -0.13 -15.75
CA ALA A 219 13.03 -0.87 -15.33
C ALA A 219 13.52 -0.53 -13.90
N ALA A 220 13.07 0.59 -13.34
CA ALA A 220 13.35 0.99 -11.96
C ALA A 220 12.30 0.45 -10.97
N ARG A 221 11.30 -0.31 -11.42
CA ARG A 221 10.16 -0.71 -10.59
C ARG A 221 10.20 -2.17 -10.20
N PHE A 222 9.74 -2.45 -8.99
CA PHE A 222 9.52 -3.81 -8.52
C PHE A 222 8.16 -4.33 -9.01
N ILE A 223 8.13 -5.61 -9.40
CA ILE A 223 6.88 -6.30 -9.79
C ILE A 223 6.15 -6.77 -8.54
N TYR A 224 6.90 -7.16 -7.51
CA TYR A 224 6.37 -7.69 -6.25
C TYR A 224 7.24 -7.18 -5.10
N ALA A 225 6.61 -6.68 -4.05
CA ALA A 225 7.27 -6.28 -2.81
C ALA A 225 6.35 -6.63 -1.66
N TYR A 226 6.74 -7.56 -0.78
CA TYR A 226 5.91 -7.94 0.37
C TYR A 226 6.72 -8.06 1.65
N PRO A 227 6.14 -7.60 2.78
CA PRO A 227 6.71 -7.84 4.09
C PRO A 227 6.55 -9.31 4.48
N ASN A 228 7.63 -9.89 4.99
CA ASN A 228 7.68 -11.18 5.64
C ASN A 228 8.08 -10.98 7.09
N PHE A 229 7.38 -11.62 8.01
CA PHE A 229 7.72 -11.60 9.42
C PHE A 229 8.21 -12.96 9.86
N ASP A 230 9.39 -12.99 10.47
CA ASP A 230 9.91 -14.15 11.17
C ASP A 230 9.52 -14.05 12.66
N PRO A 231 8.52 -14.83 13.10
CA PRO A 231 8.04 -14.76 14.48
C PRO A 231 9.04 -15.33 15.48
N LEU A 232 9.96 -16.20 15.06
CA LEU A 232 10.93 -16.84 15.95
C LEU A 232 12.01 -15.85 16.36
N TYR A 233 12.50 -15.07 15.40
CA TYR A 233 13.57 -14.10 15.62
C TYR A 233 13.06 -12.66 15.79
N LYS A 234 11.74 -12.43 15.72
CA LYS A 234 11.11 -11.10 15.74
C LYS A 234 11.72 -10.16 14.69
N GLN A 235 12.04 -10.71 13.53
CA GLN A 235 12.66 -9.98 12.43
C GLN A 235 11.67 -9.81 11.29
N ALA A 236 11.60 -8.60 10.73
CA ALA A 236 10.83 -8.35 9.53
C ALA A 236 11.77 -8.20 8.33
N PHE A 237 11.39 -8.79 7.21
CA PHE A 237 12.12 -8.77 5.96
C PHE A 237 11.23 -8.27 4.84
N LEU A 238 11.77 -7.50 3.92
CA LEU A 238 11.12 -7.17 2.66
C LEU A 238 11.62 -8.12 1.58
N THR A 239 10.69 -8.78 0.88
CA THR A 239 10.99 -9.61 -0.30
C THR A 239 10.62 -8.85 -1.56
N LEU A 240 11.61 -8.65 -2.44
CA LEU A 240 11.47 -7.90 -3.70
C LEU A 240 11.63 -8.83 -4.90
N ALA A 241 10.87 -8.59 -5.98
CA ALA A 241 11.05 -9.19 -7.29
C ALA A 241 11.09 -8.13 -8.39
N VAL A 242 12.04 -8.25 -9.31
CA VAL A 242 12.36 -7.25 -10.35
C VAL A 242 11.95 -7.71 -11.76
N ASP A 243 11.86 -9.03 -12.01
CA ASP A 243 11.42 -9.58 -13.30
C ASP A 243 10.55 -10.86 -13.14
N GLN A 244 9.92 -11.29 -14.23
CA GLN A 244 9.14 -12.55 -14.29
C GLN A 244 10.01 -13.78 -14.63
N ALA A 245 11.30 -13.59 -14.97
CA ALA A 245 12.17 -14.61 -15.56
C ALA A 245 13.24 -15.16 -14.59
N GLY A 246 13.37 -14.57 -13.41
CA GLY A 246 14.35 -14.93 -12.40
C GLY A 246 13.97 -14.31 -11.07
N GLU A 247 13.20 -15.07 -10.29
CA GLU A 247 12.87 -14.76 -8.89
C GLU A 247 14.13 -14.56 -8.03
N ARG A 248 14.74 -13.37 -8.11
CA ARG A 248 15.81 -12.94 -7.19
C ARG A 248 15.16 -12.40 -5.92
N HIS A 249 14.65 -13.32 -5.10
CA HIS A 249 14.15 -13.00 -3.77
C HIS A 249 15.27 -12.42 -2.91
N THR A 250 15.30 -11.09 -2.78
CA THR A 250 16.23 -10.42 -1.87
C THR A 250 15.50 -10.15 -0.57
N LYS A 251 16.04 -10.64 0.56
CA LYS A 251 15.54 -10.31 1.90
C LYS A 251 16.26 -9.07 2.42
N ILE A 252 15.55 -7.96 2.54
CA ILE A 252 16.07 -6.73 3.15
C ILE A 252 15.58 -6.69 4.61
N PRO A 253 16.47 -6.66 5.62
CA PRO A 253 16.06 -6.50 7.01
C PRO A 253 15.39 -5.15 7.20
N LEU A 254 14.23 -5.15 7.84
CA LEU A 254 13.55 -3.93 8.27
C LEU A 254 14.06 -3.55 9.67
N PRO A 255 14.22 -2.26 10.00
CA PRO A 255 14.66 -1.84 11.33
C PRO A 255 13.76 -2.44 12.41
N ALA A 256 14.32 -2.67 13.61
CA ALA A 256 13.66 -3.36 14.72
C ALA A 256 12.23 -2.84 14.90
N VAL A 257 11.25 -3.66 14.53
CA VAL A 257 9.83 -3.34 14.63
C VAL A 257 9.41 -3.60 16.06
N THR A 258 9.98 -2.85 17.01
CA THR A 258 9.84 -3.07 18.44
C THR A 258 8.38 -2.88 18.90
N ALA A 259 7.59 -2.12 18.15
CA ALA A 259 6.21 -1.80 18.48
C ALA A 259 5.18 -2.92 18.18
N MET A 260 5.58 -4.06 17.60
CA MET A 260 4.61 -4.89 16.87
C MET A 260 3.79 -5.89 17.70
N LEU A 261 4.10 -6.11 18.98
CA LEU A 261 3.32 -7.00 19.87
C LEU A 261 3.47 -6.61 21.35
N ASP A 262 3.49 -5.32 21.70
CA ASP A 262 3.24 -4.93 23.10
C ASP A 262 1.73 -5.03 23.36
N MET A 263 1.26 -6.28 23.42
CA MET A 263 0.10 -6.63 24.24
C MET A 263 0.62 -6.88 25.66
N GLU A 264 0.94 -5.80 26.38
CA GLU A 264 0.92 -5.83 27.85
C GLU A 264 -0.43 -5.32 28.35
#